data_AF-F4R3V9-F1
#
_entry.id   AF-F4R3V9-F1
#
_cell.length_a   1.000
_cell.length_b   1.000
_cell.length_c   1.000
_cell.angle_alpha   90.00
_cell.angle_beta   90.00
_cell.angle_gamma   90.00
#
_symmetry.space_group_name_H-M   'P 1'
#
loop_
_entity.id
_entity.type
_entity.pdbx_description
1 polymer ?
#
loop_
_entity_poly.entity_id
_entity_poly.type
_entity_poly.pdbx_seq_one_letter_code
_entity_poly.pdbx_strand_id
1 'polypeptide(L)'
;MLFQSHHGILIAMCVTHLASGQQTTKTIQCIGGFSVDKTAAKCNDKDFLQYNCPLAQCGKDGHLWVPLSGCLHNGVLGSGISNQQCSSYSMNKKDGYTCRNTGGEWYSCPYKADNVPFITCSKCTASKPTAPQPRN
;
A
#
# COMPACT_ATOMS: atom_id res chain seq x y z
N MET A 1 -63.92 1.97 -45.49
CA MET A 1 -64.11 1.66 -44.06
C MET A 1 -63.41 0.33 -43.80
N LEU A 2 -62.48 0.09 -42.87
CA LEU A 2 -61.74 0.86 -41.86
C LEU A 2 -60.55 -0.06 -41.44
N PHE A 3 -59.33 0.49 -41.37
CA PHE A 3 -58.22 0.30 -40.40
C PHE A 3 -57.60 -1.10 -40.16
N GLN A 4 -56.27 -1.28 -40.41
CA GLN A 4 -55.13 -1.04 -39.47
C GLN A 4 -55.11 -2.05 -38.30
N SER A 5 -53.99 -2.56 -37.77
CA SER A 5 -52.59 -2.17 -37.87
C SER A 5 -51.72 -3.30 -37.30
N HIS A 6 -50.55 -3.52 -37.89
CA HIS A 6 -49.53 -4.44 -37.41
C HIS A 6 -49.01 -4.01 -36.03
N HIS A 7 -49.15 -4.84 -35.01
CA HIS A 7 -48.53 -4.63 -33.69
C HIS A 7 -47.15 -5.29 -33.65
N GLY A 8 -46.18 -4.65 -34.32
CA GLY A 8 -44.77 -4.93 -34.14
C GLY A 8 -44.27 -4.21 -32.88
N ILE A 9 -44.29 -4.89 -31.73
CA ILE A 9 -43.71 -4.38 -30.49
C ILE A 9 -42.19 -4.41 -30.64
N LEU A 10 -41.59 -3.27 -30.98
CA LEU A 10 -40.15 -3.05 -30.93
C LEU A 10 -39.75 -2.78 -29.47
N ILE A 11 -39.28 -3.83 -28.77
CA ILE A 11 -38.63 -3.67 -27.47
C ILE A 11 -37.25 -3.06 -27.72
N ALA A 12 -37.15 -1.73 -27.60
CA ALA A 12 -35.89 -1.01 -27.59
C ALA A 12 -35.15 -1.31 -26.28
N MET A 13 -34.35 -2.37 -26.27
CA MET A 13 -33.41 -2.63 -25.17
C MET A 13 -32.32 -1.55 -25.21
N CYS A 14 -32.46 -0.55 -24.34
CA CYS A 14 -31.44 0.45 -24.12
C CYS A 14 -30.28 -0.20 -23.35
N VAL A 15 -29.27 -0.70 -24.06
CA VAL A 15 -28.05 -1.23 -23.46
C VAL A 15 -27.25 -0.04 -22.94
N THR A 16 -27.43 0.30 -21.66
CA THR A 16 -26.55 1.24 -20.98
C THR A 16 -25.19 0.59 -20.81
N HIS A 17 -24.25 0.94 -21.68
CA HIS A 17 -22.85 0.57 -21.53
C HIS A 17 -22.31 1.20 -20.24
N LEU A 18 -22.17 0.40 -19.17
CA LEU A 18 -21.34 0.78 -18.03
C LEU A 18 -19.90 0.86 -18.51
N ALA A 19 -19.42 2.07 -18.76
CA ALA A 19 -18.01 2.34 -18.98
C ALA A 19 -17.28 2.17 -17.64
N SER A 20 -16.82 0.95 -17.36
CA SER A 20 -15.91 0.67 -16.26
C SER A 20 -14.57 1.35 -16.54
N GLY A 21 -14.33 2.50 -15.93
CA GLY A 21 -13.02 3.17 -16.00
C GLY A 21 -11.95 2.23 -15.45
N GLN A 22 -11.07 1.73 -16.32
CA GLN A 22 -9.94 0.89 -15.92
C GLN A 22 -8.97 1.73 -15.10
N GLN A 23 -8.96 1.54 -13.79
CA GLN A 23 -7.98 2.17 -12.92
C GLN A 23 -6.61 1.54 -13.20
N THR A 24 -5.65 2.35 -13.62
CA THR A 24 -4.30 1.87 -13.91
C THR A 24 -3.66 1.39 -12.61
N THR A 25 -3.32 0.10 -12.57
CA THR A 25 -2.65 -0.47 -11.41
C THR A 25 -1.16 -0.61 -11.67
N LYS A 26 -0.35 -0.48 -10.62
CA LYS A 26 1.11 -0.52 -10.70
C LYS A 26 1.71 -1.55 -9.75
N THR A 27 2.91 -2.02 -10.07
CA THR A 27 3.78 -2.74 -9.14
C THR A 27 4.74 -1.73 -8.51
N ILE A 28 4.76 -1.67 -7.18
CA ILE A 28 5.49 -0.66 -6.40
C ILE A 28 6.43 -1.37 -5.43
N GLN A 29 7.66 -0.88 -5.35
CA GLN A 29 8.60 -1.22 -4.30
C GLN A 29 8.40 -0.26 -3.14
N CYS A 30 8.04 -0.77 -1.97
CA CYS A 30 7.69 0.01 -0.80
C CYS A 30 8.93 0.50 -0.04
N ILE A 31 9.84 1.19 -0.74
CA ILE A 31 11.13 1.63 -0.20
C ILE A 31 10.92 2.70 0.89
N GLY A 32 10.08 3.70 0.65
CA GLY A 32 9.79 4.75 1.63
C GLY A 32 9.06 4.24 2.87
N GLY A 33 8.36 3.10 2.74
CA GLY A 33 7.69 2.43 3.86
C GLY A 33 6.57 1.49 3.43
N PHE A 34 6.23 0.58 4.33
CA PHE A 34 5.12 -0.34 4.20
C PHE A 34 4.35 -0.41 5.52
N SER A 35 3.03 -0.43 5.45
CA SER A 35 2.17 -0.67 6.61
C SER A 35 0.88 -1.36 6.20
N VAL A 36 0.23 -2.04 7.15
CA VAL A 36 -1.04 -2.74 6.94
C VAL A 36 -2.13 -2.06 7.75
N ASP A 37 -3.26 -1.80 7.12
CA ASP A 37 -4.48 -1.24 7.72
C ASP A 37 -5.67 -2.14 7.39
N LYS A 38 -6.08 -2.95 8.37
CA LYS A 38 -7.12 -3.99 8.26
C LYS A 38 -6.83 -4.99 7.14
N THR A 39 -7.24 -4.68 5.91
CA THR A 39 -7.15 -5.53 4.72
C THR A 39 -6.36 -4.89 3.58
N ALA A 40 -5.92 -3.65 3.75
CA ALA A 40 -5.17 -2.89 2.75
C ALA A 40 -3.73 -2.70 3.19
N ALA A 41 -2.83 -2.72 2.22
CA ALA A 41 -1.45 -2.29 2.41
C ALA A 41 -1.30 -0.83 1.95
N LYS A 42 -0.61 -0.02 2.75
CA LYS A 42 -0.10 1.29 2.36
C LYS A 42 1.37 1.14 2.04
N CYS A 43 1.74 1.51 0.82
CA CYS A 43 3.08 1.37 0.27
C CYS A 43 3.57 2.76 -0.14
N ASN A 44 4.71 3.20 0.39
CA ASN A 44 5.38 4.42 -0.04
C ASN A 44 6.55 4.02 -0.93
N ASP A 45 6.59 4.56 -2.15
CA ASP A 45 7.75 4.36 -3.03
C ASP A 45 8.98 5.15 -2.54
N LYS A 46 10.07 5.12 -3.32
CA LYS A 46 11.32 5.84 -3.01
C LYS A 46 11.13 7.36 -2.96
N ASP A 47 10.13 7.88 -3.67
CA ASP A 47 9.81 9.30 -3.78
C ASP A 47 8.72 9.70 -2.76
N PHE A 48 8.42 8.81 -1.80
CA PHE A 48 7.39 8.95 -0.77
C PHE A 48 5.97 9.13 -1.30
N LEU A 49 5.70 8.71 -2.54
CA LEU A 49 4.33 8.64 -3.05
C LEU A 49 3.63 7.43 -2.42
N GLN A 50 2.48 7.69 -1.80
CA GLN A 50 1.70 6.65 -1.14
C GLN A 50 0.75 5.96 -2.12
N TYR A 51 0.73 4.64 -2.07
CA TYR A 51 -0.16 3.78 -2.83
C TYR A 51 -0.98 2.90 -1.90
N ASN A 52 -2.23 2.66 -2.30
CA ASN A 52 -3.09 1.66 -1.69
C ASN A 52 -3.01 0.38 -2.53
N CYS A 53 -2.61 -0.71 -1.88
CA CYS A 53 -2.42 -2.01 -2.53
C CYS A 53 -3.27 -3.07 -1.83
N PRO A 54 -3.83 -4.06 -2.57
CA PRO A 54 -4.43 -5.22 -1.94
C PRO A 54 -3.37 -6.00 -1.17
N LEU A 55 -3.60 -6.28 0.12
CA LEU A 55 -2.59 -6.90 0.98
C LEU A 55 -2.09 -8.26 0.44
N ALA A 56 -2.99 -9.06 -0.15
CA ALA A 56 -2.67 -10.34 -0.77
C ALA A 56 -1.78 -10.25 -2.02
N GLN A 57 -1.48 -9.04 -2.50
CA GLN A 57 -0.61 -8.79 -3.65
C GLN A 57 0.73 -8.18 -3.23
N CYS A 58 1.01 -8.16 -1.92
CA CYS A 58 2.23 -7.65 -1.31
C CYS A 58 3.04 -8.79 -0.71
N GLY A 59 4.35 -8.70 -0.80
CA GLY A 59 5.24 -9.52 -0.01
C GLY A 59 6.71 -9.36 -0.37
N LYS A 60 7.54 -10.04 0.41
CA LYS A 60 8.94 -10.31 0.14
C LYS A 60 9.19 -11.78 0.42
N ASP A 61 9.62 -12.54 -0.59
CA ASP A 61 9.99 -13.95 -0.44
C ASP A 61 8.88 -14.81 0.23
N GLY A 62 7.61 -14.50 -0.06
CA GLY A 62 6.44 -15.19 0.51
C GLY A 62 5.97 -14.67 1.88
N HIS A 63 6.60 -13.62 2.41
CA HIS A 63 6.29 -13.04 3.71
C HIS A 63 5.76 -11.61 3.63
N LEU A 64 4.92 -11.21 4.60
CA LEU A 64 4.46 -9.83 4.81
C LEU A 64 5.33 -9.07 5.81
N TRP A 65 6.62 -9.40 5.84
CA TRP A 65 7.61 -8.71 6.65
C TRP A 65 8.95 -8.69 5.89
N VAL A 66 9.84 -7.78 6.30
CA VAL A 66 11.21 -7.71 5.80
C VAL A 66 12.21 -7.91 6.95
N PRO A 67 13.33 -8.60 6.72
CA PRO A 67 14.37 -8.72 7.73
C PRO A 67 15.18 -7.42 7.81
N LEU A 68 15.21 -6.77 8.97
CA LEU A 68 16.11 -5.65 9.25
C LEU A 68 17.05 -6.03 10.40
N SER A 69 18.35 -5.87 10.22
CA SER A 69 19.38 -6.12 11.24
C SER A 69 19.90 -4.83 11.84
N GLY A 70 20.62 -4.95 12.97
CA GLY A 70 21.24 -3.78 13.60
C GLY A 70 20.26 -2.89 14.37
N CYS A 71 19.06 -3.39 14.67
CA CYS A 71 17.97 -2.56 15.20
C CYS A 71 18.05 -2.39 16.73
N LEU A 72 17.81 -1.16 17.20
CA LEU A 72 17.72 -0.77 18.60
C LEU A 72 16.26 -0.70 19.05
N HIS A 73 15.95 -1.33 20.19
CA HIS A 73 14.60 -1.32 20.75
C HIS A 73 14.23 0.10 21.20
N ASN A 74 13.12 0.62 20.67
CA ASN A 74 12.68 2.02 20.83
C ASN A 74 13.76 3.08 20.52
N GLY A 75 14.80 2.73 19.75
CA GLY A 75 15.91 3.62 19.44
C GLY A 75 16.81 3.98 20.64
N VAL A 76 16.74 3.23 21.73
CA VAL A 76 17.51 3.51 22.96
C VAL A 76 18.91 2.90 22.86
N LEU A 77 19.94 3.74 22.95
CA LEU A 77 21.32 3.27 23.03
C LEU A 77 21.51 2.42 24.29
N GLY A 78 22.16 1.26 24.15
CA GLY A 78 22.34 0.30 25.24
C GLY A 78 21.19 -0.69 25.41
N SER A 79 20.10 -0.60 24.63
CA SER A 79 19.02 -1.62 24.63
C SER A 79 19.44 -2.99 24.08
N GLY A 80 20.68 -3.11 23.61
CA GLY A 80 21.11 -4.21 22.75
C GLY A 80 20.69 -4.02 21.30
N ILE A 81 21.38 -4.76 20.42
CA ILE A 81 21.14 -4.78 18.97
C ILE A 81 20.45 -6.10 18.62
N SER A 82 19.48 -6.04 17.71
CA SER A 82 18.68 -7.21 17.33
C SER A 82 18.37 -7.25 15.83
N ASN A 83 17.95 -8.43 15.37
CA ASN A 83 17.41 -8.65 14.02
C ASN A 83 15.89 -8.76 14.13
N GLN A 84 15.18 -7.98 13.32
CA GLN A 84 13.73 -7.85 13.37
C GLN A 84 13.07 -8.32 12.08
N GLN A 85 11.92 -8.96 12.24
CA GLN A 85 10.98 -9.27 11.15
C GLN A 85 9.94 -8.15 11.11
N CYS A 86 10.21 -7.12 10.33
CA CYS A 86 9.43 -5.88 10.32
C CYS A 86 8.19 -6.03 9.44
N SER A 87 7.01 -6.13 10.06
CA SER A 87 5.71 -6.18 9.39
C SER A 87 5.19 -4.78 8.99
N SER A 88 5.76 -3.74 9.58
CA SER A 88 5.58 -2.35 9.17
C SER A 88 6.91 -1.62 9.31
N TYR A 89 7.22 -0.74 8.36
CA TYR A 89 8.41 0.09 8.43
C TYR A 89 8.22 1.40 7.67
N SER A 90 8.98 2.42 8.04
CA SER A 90 8.99 3.71 7.35
C SER A 90 10.35 4.38 7.50
N MET A 91 10.76 5.13 6.49
CA MET A 91 11.93 5.99 6.62
C MET A 91 11.59 7.18 7.53
N ASN A 92 12.39 7.37 8.58
CA ASN A 92 12.32 8.52 9.46
C ASN A 92 13.22 9.66 8.93
N LYS A 93 12.80 10.92 9.11
CA LYS A 93 13.53 12.11 8.62
C LYS A 93 14.94 12.32 9.22
N LYS A 94 15.31 11.56 10.27
CA LYS A 94 16.61 11.62 10.96
C LYS A 94 17.56 10.47 10.53
N ASP A 95 17.41 9.97 9.31
CA ASP A 95 18.37 9.07 8.63
C ASP A 95 18.35 7.57 8.98
N GLY A 96 17.22 7.06 9.47
CA GLY A 96 17.06 5.64 9.76
C GLY A 96 15.66 5.13 9.46
N TYR A 97 15.52 3.80 9.41
CA TYR A 97 14.21 3.18 9.31
C TYR A 97 13.64 2.93 10.69
N THR A 98 12.34 3.12 10.77
CA THR A 98 11.55 2.63 11.88
C THR A 98 10.95 1.31 11.50
N CYS A 99 10.94 0.38 12.43
CA CYS A 99 10.38 -0.95 12.26
C CYS A 99 9.40 -1.22 13.38
N ARG A 100 8.25 -1.78 13.01
CA ARG A 100 7.37 -2.47 13.94
C ARG A 100 7.37 -3.94 13.58
N ASN A 101 7.71 -4.79 14.54
CA ASN A 101 7.69 -6.23 14.33
C ASN A 101 6.26 -6.79 14.47
N THR A 102 6.08 -8.08 14.21
CA THR A 102 4.79 -8.78 14.34
C THR A 102 4.24 -8.80 15.77
N GLY A 103 5.11 -8.73 16.77
CA GLY A 103 4.73 -8.57 18.18
C GLY A 103 4.23 -7.16 18.54
N GLY A 104 4.30 -6.21 17.61
CA GLY A 104 3.86 -4.83 17.81
C GLY A 104 4.92 -3.92 18.43
N GLU A 105 6.12 -4.43 18.69
CA GLU A 105 7.24 -3.71 19.29
C GLU A 105 7.96 -2.83 18.28
N TRP A 106 8.49 -1.71 18.77
CA TRP A 106 9.10 -0.66 17.95
C TRP A 106 10.62 -0.68 18.00
N TYR A 107 11.24 -0.43 16.84
CA TYR A 107 12.69 -0.44 16.69
C TYR A 107 13.17 0.66 15.73
N SER A 108 14.37 1.16 15.99
CA SER A 108 15.11 2.00 15.06
C SER A 108 16.22 1.18 14.41
N CYS A 109 16.29 1.17 13.09
CA CYS A 109 17.20 0.35 12.31
C CYS A 109 18.09 1.23 11.40
N PRO A 110 19.39 0.90 11.24
CA PRO A 110 20.39 1.73 10.57
C PRO A 110 20.37 1.57 9.03
N TYR A 111 19.17 1.50 8.43
CA TYR A 111 18.99 1.41 6.99
C TYR A 111 18.76 2.77 6.34
N LYS A 112 19.02 2.83 5.04
CA LYS A 112 18.77 3.97 4.14
C LYS A 112 17.97 3.49 2.93
N ALA A 113 17.42 4.42 2.14
CA ALA A 113 16.62 4.08 0.97
C ALA A 113 17.37 3.17 0.00
N ASP A 114 18.68 3.36 -0.13
CA ASP A 114 19.52 2.63 -1.08
C ASP A 114 19.80 1.17 -0.68
N ASN A 115 19.62 0.80 0.60
CA ASN A 115 20.00 -0.52 1.09
C ASN A 115 18.91 -1.24 1.91
N VAL A 116 17.72 -0.65 2.05
CA VAL A 116 16.63 -1.26 2.81
C VAL A 116 16.02 -2.43 2.04
N PRO A 117 15.85 -3.61 2.68
CA PRO A 117 14.95 -4.64 2.17
C PRO A 117 13.52 -4.11 2.12
N PHE A 118 12.83 -4.29 1.00
CA PHE A 118 11.48 -3.76 0.81
C PHE A 118 10.46 -4.84 0.43
N ILE A 119 9.20 -4.60 0.79
CA ILE A 119 8.06 -5.31 0.24
C ILE A 119 7.78 -4.80 -1.17
N THR A 120 7.47 -5.72 -2.08
CA THR A 120 6.92 -5.38 -3.40
C THR A 120 5.43 -5.64 -3.37
N CYS A 121 4.64 -4.67 -3.80
CA CYS A 121 3.20 -4.78 -3.94
C CYS A 121 2.79 -4.64 -5.40
N SER A 122 1.87 -5.49 -5.87
CA SER A 122 1.25 -5.36 -7.19
C SER A 122 -0.20 -4.92 -7.09
N LYS A 123 -0.77 -4.53 -8.24
CA LYS A 123 -2.15 -4.03 -8.35
C LYS A 123 -2.43 -2.79 -7.47
N CYS A 124 -1.41 -1.98 -7.25
CA CYS A 124 -1.49 -0.77 -6.42
C CYS A 124 -2.14 0.39 -7.18
N THR A 125 -2.81 1.27 -6.44
CA THR A 125 -3.38 2.51 -6.95
C THR A 125 -2.84 3.69 -6.16
N ALA A 126 -2.55 4.81 -6.83
CA ALA A 126 -2.06 6.00 -6.13
C ALA A 126 -3.11 6.47 -5.12
N SER A 127 -2.66 6.80 -3.91
CA SER A 127 -3.53 7.43 -2.92
C SER A 127 -3.93 8.81 -3.43
N LYS A 128 -5.21 9.19 -3.27
CA LYS A 128 -5.60 10.58 -3.52
C LYS A 128 -4.78 11.49 -2.60
N PRO A 129 -4.29 12.65 -3.07
CA PRO A 129 -3.71 13.64 -2.18
C PRO A 129 -4.74 13.97 -1.11
N THR A 130 -4.43 13.69 0.15
CA THR A 130 -5.28 14.11 1.26
C THR A 130 -5.26 15.63 1.25
N ALA A 131 -6.41 16.28 1.00
CA ALA A 131 -6.54 17.71 1.26
C ALA A 131 -6.05 17.98 2.70
N PRO A 132 -5.31 19.08 2.95
CA PRO A 132 -4.80 19.37 4.29
C PRO A 132 -5.96 19.34 5.28
N GLN A 133 -5.92 18.37 6.19
CA GLN A 133 -6.93 18.20 7.22
C GLN A 133 -6.85 19.46 8.12
N PRO A 134 -7.96 20.19 8.34
CA PRO A 134 -7.95 21.31 9.27
C PRO A 134 -7.60 20.78 10.67
N ARG A 135 -6.60 21.40 11.29
CA ARG A 135 -6.29 21.20 12.71
C ARG A 135 -7.43 21.83 13.51
N ASN A 136 -8.16 21.01 14.26
CA ASN A 136 -8.99 21.48 15.38
C ASN A 136 -8.09 21.84 16.56
#